data_AF-A0A945H332-F1
#
_entry.id   AF-A0A945H332-F1
#
_cell.length_a   1.000
_cell.length_b   1.000
_cell.length_c   1.000
_cell.angle_alpha   90.00
_cell.angle_beta   90.00
_cell.angle_gamma   90.00
#
_symmetry.space_group_name_H-M   'P 1'
#
loop_
_entity.id
_entity.type
_entity.pdbx_description
1 polymer ?
#
loop_
_entity_poly.entity_id
_entity_poly.type
_entity_poly.pdbx_seq_one_letter_code
_entity_poly.pdbx_strand_id
1 'polypeptide(L)'
;MLTNEELKEAVMYGYDSMTWITWLVLALLTMKTIQAFNKAYADNYNYTAMRANTDKTGIAQFYYAIIMSILCVIVFFLPYVLK
;
A
#
# COMPACT_ATOMS: atom_id res chain seq x y z
N MET A 1 -15.88 15.52 -5.53
CA MET A 1 -15.14 15.33 -4.26
C MET A 1 -16.09 14.61 -3.33
N LEU A 2 -15.69 13.47 -2.76
CA LEU A 2 -16.51 12.82 -1.72
C LEU A 2 -16.62 13.78 -0.52
N THR A 3 -17.82 13.91 0.01
CA THR A 3 -18.06 14.61 1.27
C THR A 3 -17.45 13.81 2.43
N ASN A 4 -17.20 14.48 3.56
CA ASN A 4 -16.67 13.80 4.75
C ASN A 4 -17.60 12.69 5.26
N GLU A 5 -18.91 12.82 5.06
CA GLU A 5 -19.88 11.79 5.45
C GLU A 5 -19.80 10.56 4.53
N GLU A 6 -19.73 10.75 3.21
CA GLU A 6 -19.58 9.65 2.26
C GLU A 6 -18.26 8.89 2.48
N LEU A 7 -17.17 9.60 2.81
CA LEU A 7 -15.90 8.96 3.14
C LEU A 7 -16.01 8.11 4.42
N LYS A 8 -16.69 8.62 5.45
CA LYS A 8 -16.91 7.89 6.70
C LYS A 8 -17.75 6.65 6.47
N GLU A 9 -18.82 6.74 5.69
CA GLU A 9 -19.66 5.59 5.31
C GLU A 9 -18.84 4.54 4.57
N ALA A 10 -18.02 4.95 3.59
CA ALA A 10 -17.18 4.03 2.81
C ALA A 10 -16.19 3.27 3.69
N VAL A 11 -15.56 3.96 4.65
CA VAL A 11 -14.64 3.33 5.60
C VAL A 11 -15.38 2.34 6.49
N MET A 12 -16.50 2.75 7.10
CA MET A 12 -17.29 1.89 7.99
C MET A 12 -17.78 0.63 7.26
N TYR A 13 -18.36 0.79 6.07
CA TYR A 13 -18.81 -0.32 5.24
C TYR A 13 -17.66 -1.26 4.85
N GLY A 14 -16.50 -0.69 4.51
CA GLY A 14 -15.29 -1.45 4.22
C GLY A 14 -14.92 -2.36 5.38
N TYR A 15 -14.85 -1.81 6.61
CA TYR A 15 -14.59 -2.56 7.84
C TYR A 15 -15.63 -3.66 8.10
N ASP A 16 -16.92 -3.32 8.04
CA ASP A 16 -18.03 -4.25 8.34
C ASP A 16 -18.11 -5.41 7.34
N SER A 17 -17.72 -5.17 6.09
CA SER A 17 -17.76 -6.15 5.01
C SER A 17 -16.50 -7.00 4.90
N MET A 18 -15.47 -6.74 5.72
CA MET A 18 -14.22 -7.50 5.65
C MET A 18 -14.38 -8.91 6.20
N THR A 19 -13.91 -9.88 5.42
CA THR A 19 -13.72 -11.26 5.92
C THR A 19 -12.33 -11.42 6.54
N TRP A 20 -12.13 -12.50 7.29
CA TRP A 20 -10.80 -12.85 7.80
C TRP A 20 -9.75 -12.99 6.69
N ILE A 21 -10.15 -13.38 5.47
CA ILE A 21 -9.26 -13.46 4.29
C ILE A 21 -8.82 -12.06 3.87
N THR A 22 -9.74 -11.09 3.84
CA THR A 22 -9.43 -9.69 3.52
C THR A 22 -8.38 -9.13 4.49
N TRP A 23 -8.56 -9.39 5.79
CA TRP A 23 -7.60 -9.02 6.83
C TRP A 23 -6.23 -9.67 6.63
N LEU A 24 -6.20 -10.97 6.31
CA LEU A 24 -4.96 -11.69 6.04
C LEU A 24 -4.23 -11.10 4.83
N VAL A 25 -4.93 -10.82 3.74
CA VAL A 25 -4.35 -10.21 2.54
C VAL A 25 -3.78 -8.83 2.86
N LEU A 26 -4.52 -7.98 3.56
CA LEU A 26 -4.04 -6.66 3.96
C LEU A 26 -2.78 -6.73 4.83
N ALA A 27 -2.72 -7.66 5.78
CA ALA A 27 -1.54 -7.88 6.60
C ALA A 27 -0.33 -8.30 5.76
N LEU A 28 -0.51 -9.24 4.83
CA LEU A 28 0.55 -9.69 3.92
C LEU A 28 1.06 -8.57 3.02
N LEU A 29 0.16 -7.81 2.40
CA LEU A 29 0.52 -6.67 1.55
C LEU A 29 1.29 -5.63 2.35
N THR A 30 0.84 -5.30 3.56
CA THR A 30 1.49 -4.33 4.46
C THR A 30 2.90 -4.77 4.83
N MET A 31 3.10 -6.04 5.22
CA MET A 31 4.43 -6.57 5.52
C MET A 31 5.37 -6.51 4.32
N LYS A 32 4.87 -6.84 3.12
CA LYS A 32 5.65 -6.76 1.88
C LYS A 32 6.05 -5.32 1.54
N THR A 33 5.15 -4.37 1.71
CA THR A 33 5.42 -2.94 1.56
C THR A 33 6.56 -2.49 2.48
N ILE A 34 6.49 -2.83 3.78
CA ILE A 34 7.52 -2.46 4.76
C ILE A 34 8.87 -3.09 4.38
N GLN A 35 8.89 -4.39 4.05
CA GLN A 35 10.11 -5.08 3.62
C GLN A 35 10.75 -4.43 2.39
N ALA A 36 9.93 -4.02 1.42
CA ALA A 36 10.39 -3.38 0.19
C ALA A 36 10.94 -1.98 0.46
N PHE A 37 10.28 -1.16 1.30
CA PHE A 37 10.84 0.12 1.71
C PHE A 37 12.16 -0.05 2.47
N ASN A 38 12.25 -0.98 3.42
CA ASN A 38 13.50 -1.24 4.13
C ASN A 38 14.64 -1.61 3.17
N LYS A 39 14.36 -2.41 2.14
CA LYS A 39 15.35 -2.73 1.10
C LYS A 39 15.70 -1.53 0.22
N ALA A 40 14.71 -0.71 -0.16
CA ALA A 40 14.94 0.48 -0.96
C ALA A 40 15.91 1.45 -0.28
N TYR A 41 15.71 1.66 1.03
CA TYR A 41 16.45 2.59 1.86
C TYR A 41 17.68 1.98 2.58
N ALA A 42 18.01 0.70 2.33
CA ALA A 42 19.15 0.05 2.98
C ALA A 42 20.48 0.76 2.68
N ASP A 43 20.71 1.07 1.40
CA ASP A 43 21.96 1.69 0.92
C ASP A 43 21.74 3.10 0.35
N ASN A 44 20.52 3.64 0.45
CA ASN A 44 20.15 4.92 -0.15
C ASN A 44 19.35 5.77 0.85
N TYR A 45 19.89 6.93 1.22
CA TYR A 45 19.29 7.81 2.23
C TYR A 45 18.00 8.50 1.75
N ASN A 46 17.82 8.70 0.44
CA ASN A 46 16.61 9.26 -0.13
C ASN A 46 16.40 8.84 -1.59
N TYR A 47 15.24 9.23 -2.14
CA TYR A 47 14.86 8.92 -3.53
C TYR A 47 15.87 9.42 -4.58
N THR A 48 16.42 10.63 -4.39
CA THR A 48 17.42 11.19 -5.31
C THR A 48 18.67 10.31 -5.37
N ALA A 49 19.12 9.81 -4.21
CA ALA A 49 20.23 8.87 -4.12
C ALA A 49 19.92 7.54 -4.81
N MET A 50 18.73 6.97 -4.56
CA MET A 50 18.29 5.73 -5.24
C MET A 50 18.26 5.86 -6.76
N ARG A 51 17.82 7.03 -7.26
CA ARG A 51 17.75 7.28 -8.71
C ARG A 51 19.14 7.41 -9.34
N ALA A 52 20.06 8.07 -8.63
CA ALA A 52 21.44 8.29 -9.07
C ALA A 52 22.32 7.03 -8.93
N ASN A 53 21.97 6.11 -8.03
CA ASN A 53 22.71 4.86 -7.81
C ASN A 53 22.76 4.02 -9.11
N THR A 54 23.93 3.48 -9.42
CA THR A 54 24.12 2.57 -10.57
C THR A 54 23.32 1.28 -10.39
N ASP A 55 23.27 0.77 -9.15
CA ASP A 55 22.39 -0.34 -8.80
C ASP A 55 20.93 0.14 -8.70
N LYS A 56 20.09 -0.36 -9.62
CA LYS A 56 18.66 0.00 -9.71
C LYS A 56 17.77 -0.84 -8.79
N THR A 57 18.34 -1.72 -7.96
CA THR A 57 17.58 -2.53 -7.00
C THR A 57 16.82 -1.66 -6.01
N GLY A 58 17.46 -0.63 -5.44
CA GLY A 58 16.82 0.25 -4.45
C GLY A 58 15.59 0.98 -4.99
N ILE A 59 15.72 1.60 -6.17
CA ILE A 59 14.61 2.31 -6.80
C ILE A 59 13.49 1.36 -7.27
N ALA A 60 13.85 0.14 -7.72
CA ALA A 60 12.85 -0.88 -8.07
C ALA A 60 12.02 -1.31 -6.85
N GLN A 61 12.67 -1.54 -5.70
CA GLN A 61 11.98 -1.87 -4.44
C GLN A 61 11.12 -0.71 -3.95
N PHE A 62 11.55 0.53 -4.14
CA PHE A 62 10.77 1.72 -3.81
C PHE A 62 9.44 1.76 -4.60
N TYR A 63 9.50 1.57 -5.92
CA TYR A 63 8.28 1.53 -6.74
C TYR A 63 7.39 0.33 -6.41
N TYR A 64 8.00 -0.84 -6.16
CA TYR A 64 7.25 -2.01 -5.70
C TYR A 64 6.48 -1.72 -4.40
N ALA A 65 7.12 -1.07 -3.42
CA ALA A 65 6.48 -0.69 -2.17
C ALA A 65 5.30 0.30 -2.37
N ILE A 66 5.45 1.26 -3.29
CA ILE A 66 4.35 2.18 -3.66
C ILE A 66 3.17 1.40 -4.24
N ILE A 67 3.42 0.51 -5.20
CA ILE A 67 2.36 -0.30 -5.85
C ILE A 67 1.64 -1.14 -4.80
N MET A 68 2.37 -1.79 -3.90
CA MET A 68 1.79 -2.60 -2.82
C MET A 68 0.96 -1.77 -1.84
N SER A 69 1.38 -0.53 -1.53
CA SER A 69 0.60 0.40 -0.70
C SER A 69 -0.73 0.77 -1.35
N ILE A 70 -0.72 1.03 -2.66
CA ILE A 70 -1.94 1.31 -3.42
C ILE A 70 -2.85 0.09 -3.44
N LEU A 71 -2.30 -1.11 -3.61
CA LEU A 71 -3.06 -2.36 -3.55
C LEU A 71 -3.71 -2.57 -2.17
N CYS A 72 -3.03 -2.23 -1.05
CA CYS A 72 -3.67 -2.25 0.27
C CYS A 72 -4.93 -1.39 0.32
N VAL A 73 -4.87 -0.16 -0.21
CA VAL A 73 -6.01 0.76 -0.24
C VAL A 73 -7.13 0.21 -1.12
N ILE A 74 -6.80 -0.33 -2.30
CA ILE A 74 -7.78 -0.93 -3.21
C ILE A 74 -8.49 -2.11 -2.54
N VAL A 75 -7.73 -3.05 -1.94
CA VAL A 75 -8.30 -4.22 -1.27
C VAL A 75 -9.18 -3.80 -0.10
N PHE A 76 -8.79 -2.77 0.65
CA PHE A 76 -9.58 -2.23 1.75
C PHE A 76 -10.95 -1.69 1.27
N PHE A 77 -10.96 -0.92 0.19
CA PHE A 77 -12.18 -0.30 -0.35
C PHE A 77 -12.92 -1.18 -1.38
N LEU A 78 -12.38 -2.34 -1.75
CA LEU A 78 -12.97 -3.23 -2.75
C LEU A 78 -14.44 -3.57 -2.45
N PRO A 79 -14.83 -3.91 -1.21
CA PRO A 79 -16.24 -4.18 -0.91
C PRO A 79 -17.14 -2.99 -1.19
N TYR A 80 -16.68 -1.77 -0.87
CA TYR A 80 -17.45 -0.55 -1.10
C TYR A 80 -17.64 -0.26 -2.60
N VAL A 81 -16.64 -0.55 -3.44
CA VAL A 81 -16.70 -0.34 -4.89
C VAL A 81 -17.59 -1.37 -5.60
N LEU A 82 -17.69 -2.58 -5.03
CA LEU A 82 -18.49 -3.68 -5.60
C LEU A 82 -19.96 -3.68 -5.13
N LYS A 83 -20.35 -2.75 -4.26
CA LYS A 83 -21.74 -2.48 -3.88
C LYS A 83 -22.56 -2.01 -5.08
#